data_AF-S9RND1-F1
#
_entry.id   AF-S9RND1-F1
#
_cell.length_a   1.000
_cell.length_b   1.000
_cell.length_c   1.000
_cell.angle_alpha   90.00
_cell.angle_beta   90.00
_cell.angle_gamma   90.00
#
_symmetry.space_group_name_H-M   'P 1'
#
loop_
_entity.id
_entity.type
_entity.pdbx_description
1 polymer ?
#
loop_
_entity_poly.entity_id
_entity_poly.type
_entity_poly.pdbx_seq_one_letter_code
_entity_poly.pdbx_strand_id
1 'polypeptide(L)'
;MVRIALALVAAMIAVSTALVGPITFFGLLAASLARHLVDTHRHAVLIPAAALVGAVILVAGQFVFERLLSSQSALPVVVEFFGGLLFLFLVLRRRRA
;
A
#
# COMPACT_ATOMS: atom_id res chain seq x y z
N MET A 1 -23.21 2.24 -11.03
CA MET A 1 -21.76 2.54 -11.11
C MET A 1 -20.98 2.03 -9.90
N VAL A 2 -21.30 2.41 -8.66
CA VAL A 2 -20.51 2.01 -7.46
C VAL A 2 -20.41 0.48 -7.28
N ARG A 3 -21.50 -0.27 -7.54
CA ARG A 3 -21.49 -1.75 -7.45
C ARG A 3 -20.45 -2.40 -8.36
N ILE A 4 -20.28 -1.88 -9.57
CA ILE A 4 -19.30 -2.38 -10.56
C ILE A 4 -17.88 -2.06 -10.08
N ALA A 5 -17.64 -0.85 -9.57
CA ALA A 5 -16.34 -0.47 -9.02
C ALA A 5 -15.95 -1.35 -7.81
N LEU A 6 -16.88 -1.62 -6.90
CA LEU A 6 -16.63 -2.51 -5.75
C LEU A 6 -16.37 -3.95 -6.19
N ALA A 7 -17.12 -4.47 -7.17
CA ALA A 7 -16.89 -5.81 -7.72
C ALA A 7 -15.49 -5.92 -8.36
N LEU A 8 -15.07 -4.90 -9.10
CA LEU A 8 -13.75 -4.86 -9.73
C LEU A 8 -12.62 -4.77 -8.69
N VAL A 9 -12.76 -3.89 -7.69
CA VAL A 9 -11.81 -3.78 -6.58
C VAL A 9 -11.72 -5.08 -5.79
N ALA A 10 -12.86 -5.72 -5.49
CA ALA A 10 -12.89 -7.01 -4.80
C ALA A 10 -12.18 -8.10 -5.61
N ALA A 11 -12.44 -8.20 -6.92
CA ALA A 11 -11.76 -9.15 -7.79
C ALA A 11 -10.24 -8.91 -7.82
N MET A 12 -9.80 -7.65 -7.96
CA MET A 12 -8.36 -7.32 -7.96
C MET A 12 -7.68 -7.66 -6.63
N ILE A 13 -8.31 -7.33 -5.51
CA ILE A 13 -7.77 -7.65 -4.17
C ILE A 13 -7.74 -9.16 -3.94
N ALA A 14 -8.79 -9.89 -4.34
CA ALA A 14 -8.85 -11.34 -4.20
C ALA A 14 -7.72 -12.03 -4.97
N VAL A 15 -7.49 -11.67 -6.24
CA VAL A 15 -6.40 -12.22 -7.06
C VAL A 15 -5.04 -11.89 -6.45
N SER A 16 -4.81 -10.63 -6.04
CA SER A 16 -3.54 -10.23 -5.41
C SER A 16 -3.27 -10.98 -4.10
N THR A 17 -4.31 -11.18 -3.28
CA THR A 17 -4.20 -11.86 -1.97
C THR A 17 -3.96 -13.35 -2.14
N ALA A 18 -4.58 -13.97 -3.16
CA ALA A 18 -4.35 -15.39 -3.47
C ALA A 18 -2.91 -15.66 -3.93
N LEU A 19 -2.27 -14.69 -4.61
CA LEU A 19 -0.91 -14.84 -5.15
C LEU A 19 0.20 -14.55 -4.13
N VAL A 20 0.04 -13.50 -3.32
CA VAL A 20 1.13 -12.98 -2.45
C VAL A 20 0.82 -13.20 -0.96
N GLY A 21 -0.43 -13.52 -0.62
CA GLY A 21 -0.92 -13.51 0.75
C GLY A 21 -1.45 -12.13 1.17
N PRO A 22 -2.11 -12.05 2.34
CA PRO A 22 -2.70 -10.81 2.83
C PRO A 22 -1.65 -9.83 3.36
N ILE A 23 -1.70 -8.57 2.92
CA ILE A 23 -0.88 -7.47 3.47
C ILE A 23 -1.78 -6.28 3.79
N THR A 24 -2.18 -6.17 5.06
CA THR A 24 -3.32 -5.32 5.49
C THR A 24 -3.06 -3.82 5.35
N PHE A 25 -1.92 -3.33 5.84
CA PHE A 25 -1.62 -1.89 5.87
C PHE A 25 -1.00 -1.34 4.58
N PHE A 26 -0.66 -2.20 3.62
CA PHE A 26 0.04 -1.80 2.40
C PHE A 26 -0.74 -0.75 1.59
N GLY A 27 -2.05 -0.94 1.44
CA GLY A 27 -2.88 0.01 0.70
C GLY A 27 -2.90 1.41 1.35
N LEU A 28 -2.91 1.48 2.68
CA LEU A 28 -2.85 2.75 3.41
C LEU A 28 -1.48 3.42 3.25
N LEU A 29 -0.40 2.64 3.34
CA LEU A 29 0.96 3.11 3.16
C LEU A 29 1.18 3.68 1.74
N ALA A 30 0.88 2.88 0.71
CA ALA A 30 1.06 3.27 -0.69
C ALA A 30 0.20 4.48 -1.07
N ALA A 31 -1.09 4.49 -0.71
CA ALA A 31 -1.97 5.61 -1.02
C ALA A 31 -1.58 6.90 -0.28
N SER A 32 -1.10 6.81 0.96
CA SER A 32 -0.62 7.97 1.70
C SER A 32 0.67 8.54 1.12
N LEU A 33 1.60 7.67 0.73
CA LEU A 33 2.86 8.10 0.12
C LEU A 33 2.61 8.73 -1.26
N ALA A 34 1.76 8.12 -2.08
CA ALA A 34 1.37 8.69 -3.38
C ALA A 34 0.66 10.04 -3.24
N ARG A 35 -0.21 10.22 -2.23
CA ARG A 35 -0.80 11.53 -1.93
C ARG A 35 0.26 12.57 -1.60
N HIS A 36 1.27 12.19 -0.83
CA HIS A 36 2.37 13.10 -0.47
C HIS A 36 3.27 13.45 -1.66
N LEU A 37 3.47 12.52 -2.60
CA LEU A 37 4.32 12.72 -3.78
C LEU A 37 3.67 13.58 -4.87
N VAL A 38 2.37 13.42 -5.11
CA VAL A 38 1.66 14.08 -6.22
C VAL A 38 0.97 15.38 -5.77
N ASP A 39 0.79 15.58 -4.46
CA ASP A 39 0.13 16.75 -3.83
C ASP A 39 -1.20 17.17 -4.50
N THR A 40 -1.92 16.19 -5.05
CA THR A 40 -3.14 16.43 -5.83
C THR A 40 -4.26 15.48 -5.39
N HIS A 41 -5.49 16.01 -5.32
CA HIS A 41 -6.70 15.26 -4.93
C HIS A 41 -7.43 14.59 -6.12
N ARG A 42 -6.88 14.72 -7.33
CA ARG A 42 -7.46 14.18 -8.56
C ARG A 42 -7.20 12.68 -8.63
N HIS A 43 -8.26 11.89 -8.53
CA HIS A 43 -8.23 10.43 -8.60
C HIS A 43 -7.59 9.89 -9.89
N ALA A 44 -7.74 10.61 -11.01
CA ALA A 44 -7.11 10.26 -12.29
C ALA A 44 -5.58 10.22 -12.23
N VAL A 45 -4.96 11.00 -11.34
CA VAL A 45 -3.49 11.02 -11.15
C VAL A 45 -3.11 10.19 -9.93
N LEU A 46 -3.92 10.24 -8.87
CA LEU A 46 -3.62 9.57 -7.61
C LEU A 46 -3.67 8.04 -7.72
N ILE A 47 -4.62 7.48 -8.48
CA ILE A 47 -4.73 6.03 -8.68
C ILE A 47 -3.48 5.45 -9.37
N PRO A 48 -3.04 5.95 -10.53
CA PRO A 48 -1.82 5.44 -11.18
C PRO A 48 -0.57 5.71 -10.34
N ALA A 49 -0.48 6.86 -9.66
CA ALA A 49 0.64 7.14 -8.77
C ALA A 49 0.71 6.15 -7.60
N ALA A 50 -0.42 5.83 -6.95
CA ALA A 50 -0.47 4.83 -5.89
C ALA A 50 -0.10 3.43 -6.37
N ALA A 51 -0.51 3.05 -7.58
CA ALA A 51 -0.12 1.78 -8.19
C ALA A 51 1.40 1.72 -8.44
N LEU A 52 1.99 2.78 -8.99
CA LEU A 52 3.45 2.85 -9.23
C LEU A 52 4.25 2.84 -7.93
N VAL A 53 3.83 3.64 -6.94
CA VAL A 53 4.46 3.66 -5.62
C VAL A 53 4.39 2.28 -4.96
N GLY A 54 3.22 1.63 -5.01
CA GLY A 54 3.06 0.27 -4.50
C GLY A 54 3.98 -0.72 -5.21
N ALA A 55 4.03 -0.69 -6.55
CA ALA A 55 4.90 -1.56 -7.33
C ALA A 55 6.38 -1.36 -6.98
N VAL A 56 6.84 -0.11 -6.83
CA VAL A 56 8.22 0.21 -6.42
C VAL A 56 8.50 -0.32 -5.02
N ILE A 57 7.60 -0.12 -4.05
CA ILE A 57 7.78 -0.61 -2.68
C ILE A 57 7.91 -2.14 -2.66
N LEU A 58 7.06 -2.86 -3.39
CA LEU A 58 7.09 -4.32 -3.42
C LEU A 58 8.33 -4.83 -4.14
N VAL A 59 8.63 -4.34 -5.35
CA VAL A 59 9.78 -4.82 -6.13
C VAL A 59 11.10 -4.49 -5.46
N ALA A 60 11.28 -3.23 -5.01
CA ALA A 60 12.51 -2.83 -4.32
C ALA A 60 12.64 -3.51 -2.96
N GLY A 61 11.53 -3.62 -2.22
CA GLY A 61 11.51 -4.33 -0.94
C GLY A 61 11.88 -5.79 -1.11
N GLN A 62 11.26 -6.50 -2.05
CA GLN A 62 11.54 -7.91 -2.31
C GLN A 62 13.00 -8.08 -2.70
N PHE A 63 13.51 -7.24 -3.60
CA PHE A 63 14.92 -7.27 -3.98
C PHE A 63 15.86 -7.08 -2.77
N VAL A 64 15.61 -6.10 -1.91
CA VAL A 64 16.46 -5.83 -0.75
C VAL A 64 16.36 -6.95 0.30
N PHE A 65 15.15 -7.33 0.71
CA PHE A 65 14.97 -8.30 1.78
C PHE A 65 15.27 -9.73 1.36
N GLU A 66 14.88 -10.11 0.15
CA GLU A 66 15.07 -11.47 -0.37
C GLU A 66 16.47 -11.68 -0.93
N ARG A 67 16.98 -10.74 -1.75
CA ARG A 67 18.25 -10.92 -2.46
C ARG A 67 19.47 -10.49 -1.63
N LEU A 68 19.36 -9.41 -0.86
CA LEU A 68 20.47 -8.86 -0.09
C LEU A 68 20.54 -9.43 1.33
N LEU A 69 19.38 -9.64 1.97
CA LEU A 69 19.28 -10.11 3.37
C LEU A 69 18.87 -11.58 3.51
N SER A 70 18.58 -12.28 2.41
CA SER A 70 18.11 -13.69 2.39
C SER A 70 16.92 -13.96 3.33
N SER A 71 16.10 -12.94 3.61
CA SER A 71 15.04 -12.95 4.61
C SER A 71 13.68 -12.80 3.92
N GLN A 72 13.12 -13.93 3.47
CA GLN A 72 11.89 -13.96 2.66
C GLN A 72 10.65 -13.40 3.39
N SER A 73 10.59 -13.49 4.72
CA SER A 73 9.45 -13.03 5.53
C SER A 73 9.57 -11.61 6.08
N ALA A 74 10.67 -10.90 5.80
CA ALA A 74 10.90 -9.59 6.39
C ALA A 74 10.02 -8.48 5.77
N LEU A 75 9.71 -8.57 4.47
CA LEU A 75 8.99 -7.51 3.77
C LEU A 75 7.57 -7.26 4.32
N PRO A 76 6.69 -8.27 4.45
CA PRO A 76 5.35 -8.04 4.98
C PRO A 76 5.37 -7.43 6.38
N VAL A 77 6.28 -7.91 7.24
CA VAL A 77 6.47 -7.39 8.62
C VAL A 77 6.85 -5.92 8.60
N VAL A 78 7.79 -5.53 7.73
CA VAL A 78 8.22 -4.14 7.59
C VAL A 78 7.08 -3.26 7.09
N VAL A 79 6.34 -3.71 6.07
CA VAL A 79 5.20 -2.97 5.53
C VAL A 79 4.10 -2.80 6.58
N GLU A 80 3.80 -3.83 7.36
CA GLU A 80 2.83 -3.75 8.46
C GLU A 80 3.29 -2.81 9.57
N PHE A 81 4.57 -2.83 9.93
CA PHE A 81 5.13 -1.94 10.94
C PHE A 81 5.02 -0.47 10.52
N PHE A 82 5.53 -0.11 9.33
CA PHE A 82 5.47 1.27 8.84
C PHE A 82 4.04 1.73 8.54
N GLY A 83 3.24 0.86 7.94
CA GLY A 83 1.83 1.14 7.65
C GLY A 83 1.00 1.33 8.93
N GLY A 84 1.25 0.53 9.96
CA GLY A 84 0.64 0.66 11.29
C GLY A 84 1.06 1.95 12.00
N LEU A 85 2.35 2.31 11.94
CA LEU A 85 2.85 3.56 12.50
C LEU A 85 2.23 4.78 11.81
N LEU A 86 2.14 4.75 10.48
CA LEU A 86 1.46 5.78 9.69
C LEU A 86 -0.02 5.86 10.05
N PHE A 87 -0.71 4.72 10.16
CA PHE A 87 -2.11 4.68 10.58
C PHE A 87 -2.30 5.32 11.95
N LEU A 88 -1.46 4.96 12.92
CA LEU A 88 -1.49 5.55 14.27
C LEU A 88 -1.25 7.06 14.22
N PHE A 89 -0.25 7.51 13.46
CA PHE A 89 0.04 8.93 13.27
C PHE A 89 -1.17 9.69 12.69
N LEU A 90 -1.82 9.14 11.65
CA LEU A 90 -3.00 9.76 11.04
C LEU A 90 -4.16 9.85 12.03
N VAL A 91 -4.39 8.81 12.84
CA VAL A 91 -5.42 8.80 13.89
C VAL A 91 -5.14 9.84 14.97
N LEU A 92 -3.90 9.92 15.47
CA LEU A 92 -3.51 10.87 16.51
C LEU A 92 -3.56 12.33 16.02
N ARG A 93 -3.17 12.58 14.76
CA ARG A 93 -3.24 13.91 14.16
C ARG A 93 -4.69 14.39 14.03
N ARG A 94 -5.61 13.50 13.65
CA ARG A 94 -7.03 13.85 13.48
C ARG A 94 -7.74 14.14 14.80
N ARG A 95 -7.25 13.60 15.93
CA ARG A 95 -7.75 13.92 17.28
C ARG A 95 -7.33 15.30 17.79
N ARG A 96 -6.27 15.89 17.21
CA ARG A 96 -5.76 17.22 17.56
C ARG A 96 -6.32 18.35 16.68
N ALA A 97 -7.16 18.00 15.70
CA ALA A 97 -7.84 18.93 14.80
C ALA A 97 -9.31 19.09 15.19
#